data_AF-A0A8I2BVV9-F1
#
_entry.id   AF-A0A8I2BVV9-F1
#
_cell.length_a   1.000
_cell.length_b   1.000
_cell.length_c   1.000
_cell.angle_alpha   90.00
_cell.angle_beta   90.00
_cell.angle_gamma   90.00
#
_symmetry.space_group_name_H-M   'P 1'
#
loop_
_entity.id
_entity.type
_entity.pdbx_description
1 polymer ?
#
loop_
_entity_poly.entity_id
_entity_poly.type
_entity_poly.pdbx_seq_one_letter_code
_entity_poly.pdbx_strand_id
1 'polypeptide(L)' 'MPAKKGTKFNEYTFETKVEAIRLHIEEGWTYRRLMEKFGIADRHI' A
#
# COMPACT_ATOMS: atom_id res chain seq x y z
N MET A 1 3.88 9.13 19.52
CA MET A 1 4.60 7.97 20.12
C MET A 1 5.87 7.75 19.32
N PRO A 2 7.05 7.59 19.95
CA PRO A 2 8.28 7.34 19.21
C PRO A 2 8.25 5.96 18.54
N ALA A 3 8.83 5.84 17.35
CA ALA A 3 8.97 4.56 16.67
C ALA A 3 9.78 3.58 17.56
N LYS A 4 9.27 2.37 17.76
CA LYS A 4 9.95 1.35 18.57
C LYS A 4 11.08 0.75 17.74
N LYS A 5 12.26 0.53 18.33
CA LYS A 5 13.41 -0.10 17.65
C LYS A 5 12.96 -1.42 17.00
N GLY A 6 13.15 -1.56 15.68
CA GLY A 6 12.68 -2.70 14.89
C GLY A 6 11.39 -2.47 14.08
N THR A 7 10.77 -1.30 14.18
CA THR A 7 9.63 -0.93 13.31
C THR A 7 10.12 -0.83 11.86
N LYS A 8 9.64 -1.73 11.00
CA LYS A 8 9.85 -1.63 9.55
C LYS A 8 8.69 -0.83 8.96
N PHE A 9 9.00 0.33 8.41
CA PHE A 9 8.05 1.07 7.59
C PHE A 9 8.04 0.43 6.20
N ASN A 10 6.86 0.10 5.68
CA ASN A 10 6.74 -0.28 4.28
C ASN A 10 6.89 1.00 3.46
N GLU A 11 8.10 1.24 2.96
CA GLU A 11 8.35 2.35 2.05
C GLU A 11 7.90 1.97 0.64
N TYR A 12 6.73 2.47 0.26
CA TYR A 12 6.26 2.39 -1.13
C TYR A 12 6.90 3.49 -1.95
N THR A 13 7.41 3.14 -3.12
CA THR A 13 7.97 4.12 -4.06
C THR A 13 6.88 5.09 -4.52
N PHE A 14 7.31 6.25 -5.01
CA PHE A 14 6.37 7.23 -5.59
C PHE A 14 5.55 6.61 -6.72
N GLU A 15 6.19 5.82 -7.58
CA GLU A 15 5.54 5.12 -8.70
C GLU A 15 4.42 4.19 -8.23
N THR A 16 4.65 3.40 -7.17
CA THR A 16 3.61 2.53 -6.58
C THR A 16 2.41 3.34 -6.10
N LYS A 17 2.65 4.50 -5.48
CA LYS A 17 1.56 5.37 -4.99
C LYS A 17 0.76 5.97 -6.14
N VAL A 18 1.42 6.46 -7.19
CA VAL A 18 0.75 7.06 -8.37
C VAL A 18 -0.10 6.02 -9.09
N GLU A 19 0.46 4.82 -9.33
CA GLU A 19 -0.26 3.73 -9.97
C GLU A 19 -1.48 3.29 -9.14
N ALA A 20 -1.35 3.21 -7.81
CA ALA A 20 -2.47 2.87 -6.94
C ALA A 20 -3.61 3.89 -7.01
N ILE A 21 -3.28 5.18 -7.03
CA ILE A 21 -4.25 6.28 -7.16
C ILE A 21 -4.95 6.20 -8.52
N ARG A 22 -4.18 6.01 -9.59
CA ARG A 22 -4.71 5.90 -10.96
C ARG A 22 -5.72 4.76 -11.08
N LEU A 23 -5.37 3.56 -10.62
CA LEU A 23 -6.25 2.39 -10.64
C LEU A 23 -7.51 2.57 -9.80
N HIS A 24 -7.40 3.27 -8.67
CA HIS A 24 -8.56 3.57 -7.84
C HIS A 24 -9.54 4.51 -8.55
N ILE A 25 -9.02 5.58 -9.16
CA ILE A 25 -9.84 6.63 -9.78
C ILE A 25 -10.39 6.18 -11.14
N GLU A 26 -9.56 5.59 -12.01
CA GLU A 26 -9.95 5.25 -13.38
C GLU A 26 -10.74 3.94 -13.46
N GLU A 27 -10.33 2.93 -12.71
CA GLU A 27 -10.91 1.59 -12.80
C GLU A 27 -11.77 1.22 -11.57
N GLY A 28 -11.88 2.11 -10.57
CA GLY A 28 -12.65 1.87 -9.36
C GLY A 28 -12.08 0.75 -8.49
N TRP A 29 -10.77 0.47 -8.56
CA TRP A 29 -10.17 -0.63 -7.82
C TRP A 29 -10.31 -0.42 -6.31
N THR A 30 -10.74 -1.47 -5.61
CA THR A 30 -10.84 -1.44 -4.15
C THR A 30 -9.46 -1.55 -3.50
N TYR A 31 -9.35 -1.05 -2.27
CA TYR A 31 -8.12 -1.14 -1.48
C TYR A 31 -7.55 -2.56 -1.43
N ARG A 32 -8.41 -3.57 -1.19
CA ARG A 32 -8.02 -4.98 -1.17
C ARG A 32 -7.37 -5.42 -2.50
N ARG A 33 -7.97 -5.05 -3.63
CA ARG A 33 -7.46 -5.41 -4.95
C ARG A 33 -6.12 -4.73 -5.27
N LEU A 34 -5.93 -3.49 -4.81
CA LEU A 34 -4.65 -2.79 -4.90
C LEU A 34 -3.58 -3.49 -4.04
N MET A 35 -3.91 -3.84 -2.81
CA MET A 35 -3.01 -4.55 -1.90
C MET A 35 -2.57 -5.90 -2.49
N GLU A 36 -3.50 -6.64 -3.10
CA GLU A 36 -3.19 -7.87 -3.84
C GLU A 36 -2.26 -7.62 -5.05
N LYS A 37 -2.53 -6.59 -5.88
CA LYS A 37 -1.68 -6.24 -7.04
C LYS A 37 -0.24 -5.90 -6.63
N PHE A 38 -0.08 -5.16 -5.54
CA PHE A 38 1.23 -4.71 -5.07
C PHE A 38 1.91 -5.70 -4.12
N GLY A 39 1.31 -6.87 -3.88
CA GLY A 39 1.85 -7.87 -2.94
C GLY A 39 1.97 -7.36 -1.51
N ILE A 40 1.16 -6.36 -1.15
CA ILE A 40 1.17 -5.76 0.16
C ILE A 40 0.27 -6.62 1.04
N ALA A 41 0.89 -7.38 1.94
CA ALA A 41 0.13 -8.09 2.97
C ALA A 41 -0.55 -7.07 3.88
N ASP A 42 -1.89 -7.03 3.86
CA ASP A 42 -2.71 -6.41 4.88
C ASP A 42 -2.50 -7.20 6.17
N ARG A 43 -1.46 -6.82 6.92
CA ARG A 43 -1.05 -7.53 8.12
C ARG A 43 -1.92 -7.07 9.29
N HIS A 44 -3.18 -7.47 9.29
CA HIS A 44 -3.99 -7.57 10.49
C HIS A 44 -3.61 -8.88 11.21
N ILE A 45 -2.55 -8.84 12.02
CA ILE A 45 -2.24 -9.89 13.00
C ILE A 45 -2.00 -9.22 14.35
#